data_AF-A0A7W1IQC0-F1
#
_entry.id   AF-A0A7W1IQC0-F1
#
_cell.length_a   1.000
_cell.length_b   1.000
_cell.length_c   1.000
_cell.angle_alpha   90.00
_cell.angle_beta   90.00
_cell.angle_gamma   90.00
#
_symmetry.space_group_name_H-M   'P 1'
#
loop_
_entity.id
_entity.type
_entity.pdbx_description
1 polymer ?
#
loop_
_entity_poly.entity_id
_entity_poly.type
_entity_poly.pdbx_seq_one_letter_code
_entity_poly.pdbx_strand_id
1 'polypeptide(L)'
;MRVFVQMLIIASLASLLGAADRFESTWNLRVHAEIEDGTMVVAGATPTADGKGVSLPPCKGWWVEVVDKRIGDAGVQALASDLAAGQASGLSLAGCGKVGDAGVLALAKVTSLTSLDLDGTAVGDSGLAGLKDLPALYWLSLRGTKVDDAGLSHLAAFPALSDLRLSGRAVTDVGMSHLRRVPRLVSLSLRDTRITDVGVIEIGGIGALNNLDLGDTGITDAAIAHLKGLGQLTSLNLADTKVGDVALAFCRDIRRLSVIDVSRSKVSDAGLAFLADASDRLTGLSLAGTRITDAGLAHVARLAKLERLDLAGVRGIGDGGLVHLSQLPELRELSLRGVRIGDAGVASFANARLRKVDLGDTRVGDVGVIALAKLPALRQLDLTDTAITDASLRSLAEATALRRLVLDECGKISDSGLASLRTLPELQGLSLAGTSIGDAGLAQLKTLTALTALDLGDTAITDAGMAHLKELRTLVWLGLRANRVGDASAGFVRELTGLRRLDLGRTKFTDLAIATMRQGTPMCDVVR
;
A
#
# COMPACT_ATOMS: atom_id res chain seq x y z
N MET A 1 1.84 1.47 1.16
CA MET A 1 1.39 2.15 2.41
C MET A 1 1.48 1.26 3.67
N ARG A 2 1.04 -0.01 3.66
CA ARG A 2 1.19 -0.91 4.83
C ARG A 2 2.60 -1.44 5.11
N VAL A 3 3.45 -1.47 4.08
CA VAL A 3 4.85 -1.89 4.18
C VAL A 3 5.73 -0.88 4.97
N PHE A 4 5.26 0.36 5.12
CA PHE A 4 5.96 1.43 5.84
C PHE A 4 5.52 1.55 7.31
N VAL A 5 4.39 0.94 7.71
CA VAL A 5 3.96 0.91 9.12
C VAL A 5 4.86 0.00 9.97
N GLN A 6 5.64 -0.88 9.33
CA GLN A 6 6.66 -1.68 10.01
C GLN A 6 7.98 -0.91 10.24
N MET A 7 8.10 0.35 9.79
CA MET A 7 9.20 1.27 10.14
C MET A 7 9.16 1.76 11.60
N LEU A 8 8.13 1.37 12.37
CA LEU A 8 7.87 1.83 13.74
C LEU A 8 8.75 1.18 14.82
N ILE A 9 9.85 0.50 14.49
CA ILE A 9 10.75 -0.10 15.48
C ILE A 9 12.21 0.28 15.13
N ILE A 10 12.82 1.08 16.01
CA ILE A 10 14.21 1.59 16.03
C ILE A 10 14.38 3.01 15.44
N ALA A 11 13.57 3.95 15.94
CA ALA A 11 14.06 5.31 16.17
C ALA A 11 15.09 5.27 17.32
N SER A 12 16.38 5.12 16.99
CA SER A 12 17.49 5.37 17.94
C SER A 12 18.86 5.61 17.28
N LEU A 13 19.00 5.58 15.95
CA LEU A 13 20.28 5.89 15.29
C LEU A 13 20.30 7.23 14.55
N ALA A 14 19.15 7.86 14.30
CA ALA A 14 19.06 9.10 13.54
C ALA A 14 19.24 10.40 14.37
N SER A 15 19.32 10.33 15.70
CA SER A 15 19.40 11.52 16.56
C SER A 15 20.78 12.18 16.65
N LEU A 16 21.67 11.97 15.66
CA LEU A 16 23.08 12.41 15.74
C LEU A 16 23.65 13.07 14.48
N LEU A 17 22.85 13.31 13.44
CA LEU A 17 23.29 14.06 12.26
C LEU A 17 22.37 15.27 12.11
N GLY A 18 22.91 16.47 12.31
CA GLY A 18 22.17 17.71 12.12
C GLY A 18 21.69 17.79 10.69
N ALA A 19 20.40 17.50 10.47
CA ALA A 19 19.80 17.55 9.14
C ALA A 19 20.02 18.94 8.54
N ALA A 20 20.42 19.00 7.26
CA ALA A 20 20.49 20.27 6.57
C ALA A 20 19.10 20.94 6.60
N ASP A 21 19.04 22.23 6.91
CA ASP A 21 17.77 22.98 6.89
C ASP A 21 17.19 23.10 5.46
N ARG A 22 18.04 22.86 4.45
CA ARG A 22 17.73 22.95 3.03
C ARG A 22 18.44 21.88 2.21
N PHE A 23 17.78 21.43 1.16
CA PHE A 23 18.35 20.55 0.14
C PHE A 23 18.23 21.16 -1.25
N GLU A 24 19.36 21.20 -1.96
CA GLU A 24 19.48 21.74 -3.31
C GLU A 24 19.96 20.65 -4.27
N SER A 25 19.32 20.55 -5.43
CA SER A 25 19.78 19.73 -6.53
C SER A 25 19.27 20.30 -7.85
N THR A 26 20.03 20.06 -8.92
CA THR A 26 19.59 20.38 -10.28
C THR A 26 18.71 19.28 -10.89
N TRP A 27 18.61 18.12 -10.22
CA TRP A 27 17.82 16.99 -10.67
C TRP A 27 16.35 17.13 -10.30
N ASN A 28 15.48 16.54 -11.13
CA ASN A 28 14.05 16.46 -10.87
C ASN A 28 13.76 15.40 -9.79
N LEU A 29 13.70 15.85 -8.54
CA LEU A 29 13.54 14.99 -7.38
C LEU A 29 12.30 15.39 -6.60
N ARG A 30 11.64 14.41 -5.99
CA ARG A 30 10.63 14.64 -4.95
C ARG A 30 11.26 14.40 -3.59
N VAL A 31 11.12 15.36 -2.70
CA VAL A 31 11.72 15.34 -1.36
C VAL A 31 10.65 15.00 -0.33
N HIS A 32 10.93 14.00 0.49
CA HIS A 32 10.04 13.50 1.53
C HIS A 32 10.72 13.60 2.89
N ALA A 33 9.97 13.97 3.93
CA ALA A 33 10.46 14.07 5.29
C ALA A 33 9.60 13.25 6.26
N GLU A 34 10.24 12.63 7.24
CA GLU A 34 9.59 12.00 8.39
C GLU A 34 9.62 12.96 9.57
N ILE A 35 8.49 13.60 9.87
CA ILE A 35 8.41 14.54 10.99
C ILE A 35 8.43 13.80 12.34
N GLU A 36 8.64 14.50 13.46
CA GLU A 36 8.95 13.89 14.77
C GLU A 36 7.94 12.83 15.27
N ASP A 37 6.67 12.94 14.88
CA ASP A 37 5.62 11.97 15.23
C ASP A 37 5.63 10.68 14.38
N GLY A 38 6.56 10.59 13.41
CA GLY A 38 6.70 9.47 12.47
C GLY A 38 5.85 9.61 11.20
N THR A 39 5.15 10.74 11.01
CA THR A 39 4.36 10.99 9.80
C THR A 39 5.25 11.34 8.61
N MET A 40 4.96 10.71 7.47
CA MET A 40 5.63 11.02 6.21
C MET A 40 4.91 12.17 5.49
N VAL A 41 5.67 13.20 5.13
CA VAL A 41 5.18 14.35 4.34
C VAL A 41 6.02 14.58 3.11
N VAL A 42 5.41 15.12 2.05
CA VAL A 42 6.15 15.63 0.88
C VAL A 42 6.60 17.05 1.20
N ALA A 43 7.91 17.25 1.36
CA ALA A 43 8.49 18.53 1.75
C ALA A 43 8.65 19.48 0.54
N GLY A 44 8.91 18.95 -0.65
CA GLY A 44 9.28 19.76 -1.80
C GLY A 44 9.57 18.95 -3.06
N ALA A 45 9.94 19.67 -4.11
CA ALA A 45 10.58 19.11 -5.29
C ALA A 45 11.75 20.00 -5.72
N THR A 46 12.79 19.40 -6.29
CA THR A 46 13.92 20.11 -6.91
C THR A 46 13.86 19.98 -8.43
N PRO A 47 14.45 20.94 -9.18
CA PRO A 47 14.95 22.23 -8.72
C PRO A 47 13.81 23.17 -8.30
N THR A 48 14.04 24.04 -7.31
CA THR A 48 13.05 25.06 -6.93
C THR A 48 13.12 26.26 -7.88
N ALA A 49 11.98 26.91 -8.12
CA ALA A 49 11.91 28.07 -9.02
C ALA A 49 12.73 29.27 -8.54
N ASP A 50 12.92 29.40 -7.23
CA ASP A 50 13.72 30.45 -6.60
C ASP A 50 15.21 30.11 -6.47
N GLY A 51 15.62 28.89 -6.85
CA GLY A 51 16.98 28.38 -6.74
C GLY A 51 17.49 28.22 -5.30
N LYS A 52 16.63 28.34 -4.27
CA LYS A 52 17.02 28.27 -2.85
C LYS A 52 16.88 26.88 -2.23
N GLY A 53 16.54 25.88 -3.05
CA GLY A 53 16.30 24.52 -2.59
C GLY A 53 15.04 24.33 -1.76
N VAL A 54 14.79 23.07 -1.42
CA VAL A 54 13.67 22.65 -0.59
C VAL A 54 14.02 22.86 0.87
N SER A 55 13.21 23.62 1.61
CA SER A 55 13.32 23.73 3.07
C SER A 55 12.82 22.44 3.72
N LEU A 56 13.61 21.88 4.63
CA LEU A 56 13.25 20.66 5.34
C LEU A 56 12.59 21.02 6.68
N PRO A 57 11.43 20.42 7.04
CA PRO A 57 10.86 20.60 8.37
C PRO A 57 11.71 19.88 9.43
N PRO A 58 11.54 20.19 10.72
CA PRO A 58 12.08 19.36 11.80
C PRO A 58 11.65 17.90 11.59
N CYS A 59 12.62 17.03 11.37
CA CYS A 59 12.39 15.65 10.98
C CYS A 59 13.44 14.72 11.57
N LYS A 60 13.07 13.44 11.72
CA LYS A 60 14.00 12.37 12.10
C LYS A 60 14.91 11.98 10.93
N GLY A 61 14.46 12.24 9.72
CA GLY A 61 15.16 11.93 8.48
C GLY A 61 14.35 12.35 7.27
N TRP A 62 15.00 12.38 6.12
CA TRP A 62 14.39 12.72 4.84
C TRP A 62 15.02 11.93 3.70
N TRP A 63 14.27 11.71 2.63
CA TRP A 63 14.69 10.92 1.47
C TRP A 63 14.22 11.55 0.17
N VAL A 64 14.83 11.12 -0.93
CA VAL A 64 14.47 11.61 -2.27
C VAL A 64 14.01 10.49 -3.19
N GLU A 65 12.99 10.80 -3.99
CA GLU A 65 12.57 9.99 -5.12
C GLU A 65 13.09 10.64 -6.42
N VAL A 66 13.79 9.88 -7.26
CA VAL A 66 14.09 10.35 -8.62
C VAL A 66 12.83 10.23 -9.47
N VAL A 67 12.30 11.36 -9.92
CA VAL A 67 11.07 11.40 -10.74
C VAL A 67 11.38 11.09 -12.21
N ASP A 68 12.51 11.57 -12.74
CA ASP A 68 12.94 11.25 -14.10
C ASP A 68 13.60 9.87 -14.18
N LYS A 69 12.80 8.86 -14.52
CA LYS A 69 13.24 7.46 -14.63
C LYS A 69 14.24 7.18 -15.77
N ARG A 70 14.61 8.20 -16.55
CA ARG A 70 15.65 8.12 -17.60
C ARG A 70 17.07 8.37 -17.07
N ILE A 71 17.23 8.75 -15.80
CA ILE A 71 18.54 8.90 -15.17
C ILE A 71 19.39 7.63 -15.37
N GLY A 72 20.67 7.82 -15.66
CA GLY A 72 21.65 6.74 -15.76
C GLY A 72 22.83 6.97 -14.81
N ASP A 73 23.86 6.14 -14.92
CA ASP A 73 25.00 6.15 -13.99
C ASP A 73 25.65 7.51 -13.78
N ALA A 74 25.94 8.25 -14.85
CA ALA A 74 26.54 9.58 -14.75
C ALA A 74 25.64 10.56 -13.97
N GLY A 75 24.32 10.43 -14.11
CA GLY A 75 23.37 11.25 -13.35
C GLY A 75 23.36 10.91 -11.86
N VAL A 76 23.38 9.62 -11.52
CA VAL A 76 23.46 9.15 -10.13
C VAL A 76 24.80 9.54 -9.50
N GLN A 77 25.89 9.50 -10.26
CA GLN A 77 27.21 9.94 -9.79
C GLN A 77 27.24 11.42 -9.43
N ALA A 78 26.61 12.27 -10.25
CA ALA A 78 26.45 13.69 -9.92
C ALA A 78 25.56 13.89 -8.69
N LEU A 79 24.40 13.22 -8.68
CA LEU A 79 23.43 13.28 -7.58
C LEU A 79 24.02 12.85 -6.23
N ALA A 80 24.91 11.85 -6.21
CA ALA A 80 25.55 11.36 -4.99
C ALA A 80 26.26 12.49 -4.20
N SER A 81 26.81 13.49 -4.89
CA SER A 81 27.46 14.63 -4.23
C SER A 81 26.43 15.53 -3.52
N ASP A 82 25.32 15.83 -4.19
CA ASP A 82 24.21 16.61 -3.60
C ASP A 82 23.65 15.89 -2.36
N LEU A 83 23.45 14.56 -2.45
CA LEU A 83 22.92 13.75 -1.36
C LEU A 83 23.86 13.69 -0.16
N ALA A 84 25.16 13.55 -0.40
CA ALA A 84 26.16 13.57 0.66
C ALA A 84 26.22 14.92 1.37
N ALA A 85 26.16 16.02 0.60
CA ALA A 85 26.15 17.38 1.15
C ALA A 85 24.89 17.66 1.99
N GLY A 86 23.72 17.19 1.53
CA GLY A 86 22.46 17.35 2.26
C GLY A 86 22.28 16.37 3.43
N GLN A 87 23.12 15.34 3.55
CA GLN A 87 22.94 14.22 4.49
C GLN A 87 21.60 13.50 4.31
N ALA A 88 21.25 13.16 3.06
CA ALA A 88 20.04 12.41 2.77
C ALA A 88 20.04 11.05 3.50
N SER A 89 18.95 10.73 4.17
CA SER A 89 18.79 9.44 4.88
C SER A 89 18.26 8.33 3.97
N GLY A 90 17.73 8.67 2.80
CA GLY A 90 17.26 7.68 1.83
C GLY A 90 17.22 8.16 0.39
N LEU A 91 17.25 7.19 -0.52
CA LEU A 91 17.17 7.40 -1.96
C LEU A 91 16.32 6.29 -2.60
N SER A 92 15.36 6.68 -3.45
CA SER A 92 14.68 5.77 -4.36
C SER A 92 15.04 6.05 -5.81
N LEU A 93 15.64 5.03 -6.43
CA LEU A 93 15.92 4.92 -7.85
C LEU A 93 14.96 3.94 -8.54
N ALA A 94 13.83 3.62 -7.90
CA ALA A 94 12.87 2.65 -8.41
C ALA A 94 12.44 2.98 -9.85
N GLY A 95 12.57 2.00 -10.75
CA GLY A 95 12.25 2.09 -12.17
C GLY A 95 13.32 2.77 -13.03
N CYS A 96 14.46 3.20 -12.48
CA CYS A 96 15.55 3.83 -13.22
C CYS A 96 16.43 2.76 -13.91
N GLY A 97 15.89 2.07 -14.92
CA GLY A 97 16.49 0.89 -15.55
C GLY A 97 17.83 1.13 -16.27
N LYS A 98 18.30 2.38 -16.41
CA LYS A 98 19.62 2.72 -16.96
C LYS A 98 20.71 2.89 -15.89
N VAL A 99 20.35 2.80 -14.61
CA VAL A 99 21.31 2.83 -13.51
C VAL A 99 21.83 1.41 -13.30
N GLY A 100 23.14 1.24 -13.43
CA GLY A 100 23.87 0.01 -13.14
C GLY A 100 24.90 0.21 -12.03
N ASP A 101 25.90 -0.67 -12.00
CA ASP A 101 26.90 -0.72 -10.93
C ASP A 101 27.70 0.58 -10.81
N ALA A 102 28.06 1.21 -11.93
CA ALA A 102 28.87 2.42 -11.90
C ALA A 102 28.15 3.61 -11.25
N GLY A 103 26.82 3.71 -11.39
CA GLY A 103 26.00 4.70 -10.72
C GLY A 103 25.92 4.45 -9.22
N VAL A 104 25.61 3.20 -8.84
CA VAL A 104 25.45 2.82 -7.44
C VAL A 104 26.75 2.87 -6.64
N LEU A 105 27.89 2.60 -7.26
CA LEU A 105 29.21 2.72 -6.61
C LEU A 105 29.49 4.13 -6.08
N ALA A 106 28.94 5.18 -6.72
CA ALA A 106 29.09 6.54 -6.21
C ALA A 106 28.30 6.79 -4.91
N LEU A 107 27.22 6.02 -4.67
CA LEU A 107 26.42 6.13 -3.46
C LEU A 107 27.14 5.63 -2.21
N ALA A 108 28.23 4.85 -2.36
CA ALA A 108 29.06 4.41 -1.24
C ALA A 108 29.65 5.58 -0.42
N LYS A 109 29.73 6.78 -1.00
CA LYS A 109 30.18 8.01 -0.32
C LYS A 109 29.08 8.67 0.52
N VAL A 110 27.81 8.34 0.26
CA VAL A 110 26.65 8.90 0.96
C VAL A 110 26.40 8.10 2.24
N THR A 111 27.31 8.23 3.20
CA THR A 111 27.34 7.41 4.44
C THR A 111 26.14 7.63 5.38
N SER A 112 25.35 8.67 5.13
CA SER A 112 24.08 8.93 5.83
C SER A 112 22.93 8.04 5.36
N LEU A 113 23.08 7.29 4.26
CA LEU A 113 22.00 6.46 3.74
C LEU A 113 21.63 5.34 4.72
N THR A 114 20.35 5.36 5.11
CA THR A 114 19.70 4.36 5.93
C THR A 114 18.77 3.47 5.11
N SER A 115 18.19 4.02 4.04
CA SER A 115 17.26 3.33 3.14
C SER A 115 17.64 3.53 1.67
N LEU A 116 17.70 2.44 0.90
CA LEU A 116 18.01 2.49 -0.52
C LEU A 116 17.08 1.56 -1.32
N ASP A 117 16.36 2.15 -2.25
CA ASP A 117 15.47 1.45 -3.18
C ASP A 117 16.08 1.44 -4.59
N LEU A 118 16.53 0.27 -5.02
CA LEU A 118 17.12 0.02 -6.35
C LEU A 118 16.20 -0.80 -7.24
N ASP A 119 14.90 -0.86 -6.94
CA ASP A 119 13.96 -1.70 -7.67
C ASP A 119 13.94 -1.36 -9.17
N GLY A 120 14.03 -2.39 -10.02
CA GLY A 120 13.99 -2.25 -11.47
C GLY A 120 15.19 -1.51 -12.09
N THR A 121 16.31 -1.38 -11.37
CA THR A 121 17.58 -0.88 -11.92
C THR A 121 18.39 -2.01 -12.57
N ALA A 122 19.41 -1.67 -13.34
CA ALA A 122 20.32 -2.62 -13.99
C ALA A 122 21.53 -3.02 -13.11
N VAL A 123 21.48 -2.73 -11.80
CA VAL A 123 22.51 -3.05 -10.81
C VAL A 123 22.68 -4.56 -10.70
N GLY A 124 23.92 -5.03 -10.67
CA GLY A 124 24.30 -6.41 -10.41
C GLY A 124 25.19 -6.54 -9.18
N ASP A 125 25.86 -7.68 -9.09
CA ASP A 125 26.63 -8.06 -7.91
C ASP A 125 27.76 -7.08 -7.55
N SER A 126 28.41 -6.47 -8.56
CA SER A 126 29.50 -5.52 -8.32
C SER A 126 28.98 -4.23 -7.69
N GLY A 127 27.80 -3.76 -8.09
CA GLY A 127 27.15 -2.61 -7.47
C GLY A 127 26.76 -2.90 -6.03
N LEU A 128 26.17 -4.07 -5.77
CA LEU A 128 25.84 -4.50 -4.40
C LEU A 128 27.09 -4.61 -3.51
N ALA A 129 28.16 -5.21 -4.04
CA ALA A 129 29.43 -5.36 -3.33
C ALA A 129 30.01 -4.01 -2.87
N GLY A 130 29.85 -2.98 -3.68
CA GLY A 130 30.33 -1.63 -3.37
C GLY A 130 29.53 -0.86 -2.33
N LEU A 131 28.33 -1.34 -1.97
CA LEU A 131 27.48 -0.71 -0.94
C LEU A 131 27.68 -1.27 0.46
N LYS A 132 28.42 -2.38 0.61
CA LYS A 132 28.52 -3.12 1.88
C LYS A 132 29.07 -2.31 3.06
N ASP A 133 29.86 -1.27 2.76
CA ASP A 133 30.51 -0.43 3.77
C ASP A 133 29.64 0.76 4.21
N LEU A 134 28.40 0.88 3.72
CA LEU A 134 27.46 1.89 4.19
C LEU A 134 27.07 1.57 5.66
N PRO A 135 27.46 2.43 6.63
CA PRO A 135 27.46 2.06 8.04
C PRO A 135 26.05 1.99 8.66
N ALA A 136 25.10 2.72 8.09
CA ALA A 136 23.75 2.89 8.62
C ALA A 136 22.66 2.28 7.72
N LEU A 137 23.03 1.63 6.60
CA LEU A 137 22.04 1.08 5.67
C LEU A 137 21.31 -0.12 6.31
N TYR A 138 20.07 0.12 6.74
CA TYR A 138 19.24 -0.87 7.40
C TYR A 138 18.20 -1.49 6.47
N TRP A 139 17.74 -0.75 5.45
CA TRP A 139 16.73 -1.17 4.50
C TRP A 139 17.24 -1.09 3.06
N LEU A 140 17.16 -2.22 2.35
CA LEU A 140 17.61 -2.35 0.97
C LEU A 140 16.59 -3.13 0.14
N SER A 141 16.20 -2.55 -1.00
CA SER A 141 15.34 -3.21 -2.00
C SER A 141 16.08 -3.37 -3.32
N LEU A 142 16.12 -4.61 -3.82
CA LEU A 142 16.84 -5.03 -5.02
C LEU A 142 15.90 -5.75 -6.01
N ARG A 143 14.59 -5.45 -5.96
CA ARG A 143 13.59 -6.17 -6.75
C ARG A 143 13.78 -5.94 -8.24
N GLY A 144 13.86 -6.99 -9.03
CA GLY A 144 14.03 -6.87 -10.48
C GLY A 144 15.36 -6.24 -10.90
N THR A 145 16.39 -6.37 -10.06
CA THR A 145 17.78 -6.06 -10.40
C THR A 145 18.46 -7.25 -11.08
N LYS A 146 19.74 -7.11 -11.45
CA LYS A 146 20.60 -8.18 -11.97
C LYS A 146 21.42 -8.88 -10.89
N VAL A 147 21.17 -8.60 -9.61
CA VAL A 147 21.82 -9.31 -8.50
C VAL A 147 21.37 -10.77 -8.53
N ASP A 148 22.33 -11.69 -8.47
CA ASP A 148 22.08 -13.13 -8.41
C ASP A 148 22.59 -13.76 -7.11
N ASP A 149 22.60 -15.09 -7.04
CA ASP A 149 23.05 -15.84 -5.87
C ASP A 149 24.48 -15.48 -5.43
N ALA A 150 25.39 -15.20 -6.36
CA ALA A 150 26.78 -14.83 -6.06
C ALA A 150 26.84 -13.46 -5.38
N GLY A 151 26.05 -12.49 -5.84
CA GLY A 151 25.94 -11.17 -5.23
C GLY A 151 25.47 -11.20 -3.79
N LEU A 152 24.57 -12.13 -3.43
CA LEU A 152 24.06 -12.25 -2.06
C LEU A 152 25.16 -12.57 -1.03
N SER A 153 26.31 -13.12 -1.46
CA SER A 153 27.45 -13.38 -0.59
C SER A 153 28.03 -12.11 0.07
N HIS A 154 27.80 -10.93 -0.55
CA HIS A 154 28.26 -9.65 -0.01
C HIS A 154 27.39 -9.10 1.13
N LEU A 155 26.16 -9.59 1.28
CA LEU A 155 25.20 -9.06 2.26
C LEU A 155 25.65 -9.26 3.71
N ALA A 156 26.47 -10.27 3.98
CA ALA A 156 27.03 -10.53 5.31
C ALA A 156 27.95 -9.41 5.81
N ALA A 157 28.48 -8.58 4.90
CA ALA A 157 29.34 -7.46 5.24
C ALA A 157 28.57 -6.18 5.61
N PHE A 158 27.26 -6.12 5.38
CA PHE A 158 26.46 -4.95 5.74
C PHE A 158 26.24 -4.90 7.27
N PRO A 159 26.73 -3.86 7.97
CA PRO A 159 26.76 -3.86 9.43
C PRO A 159 25.39 -3.64 10.09
N ALA A 160 24.47 -2.97 9.38
CA ALA A 160 23.17 -2.54 9.90
C ALA A 160 21.97 -3.17 9.18
N LEU A 161 22.19 -3.94 8.10
CA LEU A 161 21.12 -4.44 7.25
C LEU A 161 20.16 -5.35 8.04
N SER A 162 18.91 -4.91 8.13
CA SER A 162 17.84 -5.55 8.90
C SER A 162 16.66 -5.94 8.03
N ASP A 163 16.39 -5.17 6.98
CA ASP A 163 15.25 -5.37 6.10
C ASP A 163 15.74 -5.48 4.66
N LEU A 164 15.51 -6.63 4.05
CA LEU A 164 15.96 -6.93 2.70
C LEU A 164 14.79 -7.39 1.83
N ARG A 165 14.66 -6.77 0.64
CA ARG A 165 13.73 -7.23 -0.39
C ARG A 165 14.50 -7.68 -1.62
N LEU A 166 14.37 -8.96 -1.90
CA LEU A 166 14.84 -9.59 -3.13
C LEU A 166 13.61 -9.99 -3.93
N SER A 167 13.63 -9.73 -5.22
CA SER A 167 12.72 -10.39 -6.16
C SER A 167 13.40 -10.50 -7.51
N GLY A 168 12.97 -11.48 -8.29
CA GLY A 168 13.57 -11.76 -9.59
C GLY A 168 14.16 -13.16 -9.64
N ARG A 169 14.18 -13.66 -10.87
CA ARG A 169 14.41 -15.08 -11.15
C ARG A 169 15.87 -15.53 -11.09
N ALA A 170 16.80 -14.60 -10.86
CA ALA A 170 18.23 -14.88 -10.73
C ALA A 170 18.60 -15.38 -9.32
N VAL A 171 17.76 -15.09 -8.31
CA VAL A 171 17.93 -15.60 -6.94
C VAL A 171 17.26 -16.98 -6.83
N THR A 172 18.04 -17.97 -6.40
CA THR A 172 17.64 -19.39 -6.25
C THR A 172 17.98 -19.92 -4.85
N ASP A 173 17.80 -21.22 -4.64
CA ASP A 173 18.13 -21.89 -3.38
C ASP A 173 19.61 -21.73 -2.98
N VAL A 174 20.52 -21.60 -3.96
CA VAL A 174 21.97 -21.47 -3.71
C VAL A 174 22.29 -20.22 -2.90
N GLY A 175 21.68 -19.08 -3.26
CA GLY A 175 21.92 -17.80 -2.62
C GLY A 175 21.44 -17.73 -1.17
N MET A 176 20.48 -18.57 -0.77
CA MET A 176 19.88 -18.54 0.58
C MET A 176 20.88 -18.88 1.67
N SER A 177 21.89 -19.70 1.36
CA SER A 177 22.98 -20.05 2.27
C SER A 177 23.78 -18.83 2.75
N HIS A 178 23.82 -17.76 1.95
CA HIS A 178 24.51 -16.51 2.30
C HIS A 178 23.70 -15.66 3.29
N LEU A 179 22.37 -15.73 3.25
CA LEU A 179 21.50 -14.88 4.08
C LEU A 179 21.59 -15.22 5.57
N ARG A 180 21.94 -16.47 5.92
CA ARG A 180 22.23 -16.88 7.30
C ARG A 180 23.34 -16.08 7.97
N ARG A 181 24.23 -15.48 7.18
CA ARG A 181 25.39 -14.72 7.67
C ARG A 181 25.12 -13.24 7.82
N VAL A 182 23.92 -12.77 7.45
CA VAL A 182 23.53 -11.37 7.62
C VAL A 182 23.16 -11.15 9.10
N PRO A 183 23.94 -10.35 9.86
CA PRO A 183 23.94 -10.42 11.33
C PRO A 183 22.68 -9.87 11.98
N ARG A 184 21.92 -9.02 11.28
CA ARG A 184 20.79 -8.28 11.84
C ARG A 184 19.50 -8.45 11.05
N LEU A 185 19.40 -9.46 10.18
CA LEU A 185 18.24 -9.63 9.31
C LEU A 185 16.98 -10.01 10.12
N VAL A 186 15.99 -9.12 10.10
CA VAL A 186 14.70 -9.23 10.80
C VAL A 186 13.53 -9.35 9.82
N SER A 187 13.62 -8.72 8.66
CA SER A 187 12.60 -8.81 7.60
C SER A 187 13.23 -9.24 6.29
N LEU A 188 12.63 -10.26 5.68
CA LEU A 188 13.10 -10.81 4.41
C LEU A 188 11.91 -11.02 3.47
N SER A 189 11.97 -10.39 2.29
CA SER A 189 11.09 -10.74 1.18
C SER A 189 11.90 -11.42 0.09
N LEU A 190 11.46 -12.61 -0.29
CA LEU A 190 11.97 -13.44 -1.39
C LEU A 190 10.88 -13.63 -2.46
N ARG A 191 9.90 -12.72 -2.49
CA ARG A 191 8.75 -12.81 -3.39
C ARG A 191 9.20 -12.87 -4.85
N ASP A 192 8.56 -13.68 -5.68
CA ASP A 192 8.88 -13.80 -7.11
C ASP A 192 10.37 -14.12 -7.36
N THR A 193 10.94 -15.01 -6.53
CA THR A 193 12.26 -15.62 -6.74
C THR A 193 12.11 -17.09 -7.13
N ARG A 194 13.20 -17.74 -7.55
CA ARG A 194 13.19 -19.16 -7.93
C ARG A 194 13.49 -20.10 -6.76
N ILE A 195 13.28 -19.66 -5.53
CA ILE A 195 13.44 -20.53 -4.37
C ILE A 195 12.38 -21.63 -4.35
N THR A 196 12.78 -22.78 -3.82
CA THR A 196 11.95 -23.96 -3.57
C THR A 196 12.01 -24.32 -2.09
N ASP A 197 11.43 -25.46 -1.72
CA ASP A 197 11.51 -25.97 -0.35
C ASP A 197 12.96 -26.11 0.15
N VAL A 198 13.93 -26.33 -0.77
CA VAL A 198 15.36 -26.44 -0.45
C VAL A 198 15.91 -25.11 0.09
N GLY A 199 15.62 -23.99 -0.56
CA GLY A 199 16.05 -22.67 -0.08
C GLY A 199 15.41 -22.30 1.25
N VAL A 200 14.19 -22.77 1.51
CA VAL A 200 13.52 -22.54 2.80
C VAL A 200 14.22 -23.26 3.96
N ILE A 201 14.88 -24.40 3.72
CA ILE A 201 15.72 -25.07 4.73
C ILE A 201 16.83 -24.13 5.19
N GLU A 202 17.46 -23.41 4.27
CA GLU A 202 18.51 -22.44 4.60
C GLU A 202 17.93 -21.28 5.42
N ILE A 203 16.87 -20.62 4.97
CA ILE A 203 16.34 -19.46 5.71
C ILE A 203 15.74 -19.82 7.08
N GLY A 204 15.30 -21.08 7.29
CA GLY A 204 14.79 -21.56 8.58
C GLY A 204 15.78 -21.46 9.74
N GLY A 205 17.08 -21.21 9.45
CA GLY A 205 18.12 -20.95 10.45
C GLY A 205 18.24 -19.49 10.90
N ILE A 206 17.52 -18.55 10.28
CA ILE A 206 17.63 -17.11 10.56
C ILE A 206 16.69 -16.74 11.71
N GLY A 207 17.01 -17.19 12.94
CA GLY A 207 16.10 -17.12 14.09
C GLY A 207 15.64 -15.72 14.53
N ALA A 208 16.27 -14.65 14.01
CA ALA A 208 15.88 -13.27 14.25
C ALA A 208 14.71 -12.78 13.37
N LEU A 209 14.33 -13.54 12.33
CA LEU A 209 13.26 -13.14 11.41
C LEU A 209 11.93 -12.98 12.13
N ASN A 210 11.34 -11.80 11.95
CA ASN A 210 10.02 -11.43 12.41
C ASN A 210 9.00 -11.40 11.25
N ASN A 211 9.45 -11.01 10.07
CA ASN A 211 8.64 -10.96 8.87
C ASN A 211 9.30 -11.72 7.72
N LEU A 212 8.55 -12.64 7.13
CA LEU A 212 9.02 -13.44 6.00
C LEU A 212 7.97 -13.46 4.89
N ASP A 213 8.37 -13.03 3.70
CA ASP A 213 7.53 -13.06 2.50
C ASP A 213 8.13 -14.02 1.47
N LEU A 214 7.42 -15.14 1.26
CA LEU A 214 7.73 -16.19 0.30
C LEU A 214 6.69 -16.24 -0.83
N GLY A 215 5.89 -15.17 -0.99
CA GLY A 215 4.82 -15.17 -1.98
C GLY A 215 5.35 -15.37 -3.40
N ASP A 216 4.54 -15.93 -4.29
CA ASP A 216 4.90 -16.13 -5.70
C ASP A 216 6.25 -16.88 -5.88
N THR A 217 6.47 -17.94 -5.08
CA THR A 217 7.64 -18.81 -5.15
C THR A 217 7.23 -20.26 -5.43
N GLY A 218 8.23 -21.12 -5.69
CA GLY A 218 8.01 -22.52 -6.03
C GLY A 218 7.65 -23.43 -4.85
N ILE A 219 7.47 -22.90 -3.65
CA ILE A 219 7.38 -23.67 -2.40
C ILE A 219 6.06 -24.44 -2.26
N THR A 220 6.12 -25.49 -1.45
CA THR A 220 5.02 -26.39 -1.09
C THR A 220 4.86 -26.50 0.43
N ASP A 221 3.97 -27.37 0.90
CA ASP A 221 3.78 -27.64 2.34
C ASP A 221 5.08 -28.08 3.04
N ALA A 222 5.99 -28.75 2.32
CA ALA A 222 7.24 -29.23 2.88
C ALA A 222 8.15 -28.09 3.36
N ALA A 223 8.14 -26.93 2.69
CA ALA A 223 8.89 -25.75 3.13
C ALA A 223 8.52 -25.32 4.55
N ILE A 224 7.23 -25.32 4.88
CA ILE A 224 6.73 -24.70 6.12
C ILE A 224 7.19 -25.47 7.36
N ALA A 225 7.41 -26.78 7.25
CA ALA A 225 7.97 -27.61 8.31
C ALA A 225 9.38 -27.15 8.75
N HIS A 226 10.11 -26.44 7.88
CA HIS A 226 11.44 -25.92 8.16
C HIS A 226 11.45 -24.53 8.81
N LEU A 227 10.28 -23.87 8.91
CA LEU A 227 10.17 -22.54 9.53
C LEU A 227 10.06 -22.58 11.06
N LYS A 228 9.99 -23.76 11.68
CA LYS A 228 9.89 -23.93 13.15
C LYS A 228 11.05 -23.29 13.93
N GLY A 229 12.20 -23.09 13.30
CA GLY A 229 13.37 -22.41 13.90
C GLY A 229 13.20 -20.89 14.02
N LEU A 230 12.22 -20.31 13.30
CA LEU A 230 11.97 -18.87 13.28
C LEU A 230 11.09 -18.44 14.46
N GLY A 231 11.62 -18.57 15.69
CA GLY A 231 10.87 -18.34 16.93
C GLY A 231 10.39 -16.89 17.14
N GLN A 232 10.86 -15.93 16.34
CA GLN A 232 10.42 -14.53 16.37
C GLN A 232 9.39 -14.21 15.28
N LEU A 233 9.07 -15.14 14.39
CA LEU A 233 8.24 -14.88 13.22
C LEU A 233 6.81 -14.54 13.64
N THR A 234 6.36 -13.32 13.33
CA THR A 234 4.99 -12.87 13.57
C THR A 234 4.17 -12.73 12.29
N SER A 235 4.84 -12.57 11.14
CA SER A 235 4.20 -12.34 9.85
C SER A 235 4.80 -13.26 8.79
N LEU A 236 3.94 -14.04 8.14
CA LEU A 236 4.31 -14.98 7.08
C LEU A 236 3.40 -14.78 5.85
N ASN A 237 3.99 -14.46 4.71
CA ASN A 237 3.29 -14.38 3.44
C ASN A 237 3.65 -15.58 2.54
N LEU A 238 2.63 -16.34 2.15
CA LEU A 238 2.66 -17.52 1.29
C LEU A 238 1.72 -17.37 0.09
N ALA A 239 1.30 -16.13 -0.23
CA ALA A 239 0.39 -15.87 -1.34
C ALA A 239 0.97 -16.37 -2.67
N ASP A 240 0.13 -16.86 -3.59
CA ASP A 240 0.56 -17.34 -4.92
C ASP A 240 1.57 -18.50 -4.88
N THR A 241 1.59 -19.30 -3.81
CA THR A 241 2.45 -20.50 -3.70
C THR A 241 1.64 -21.79 -3.86
N LYS A 242 2.32 -22.95 -3.84
CA LYS A 242 1.68 -24.26 -3.98
C LYS A 242 1.28 -24.89 -2.63
N VAL A 243 1.35 -24.14 -1.54
CA VAL A 243 0.94 -24.60 -0.21
C VAL A 243 -0.54 -24.98 -0.19
N GLY A 244 -0.88 -25.99 0.60
CA GLY A 244 -2.22 -26.48 0.88
C GLY A 244 -2.43 -26.63 2.38
N ASP A 245 -3.31 -27.56 2.75
CA ASP A 245 -3.79 -27.67 4.14
C ASP A 245 -2.70 -28.12 5.12
N VAL A 246 -1.72 -28.90 4.65
CA VAL A 246 -0.64 -29.42 5.48
C VAL A 246 0.28 -28.30 5.96
N ALA A 247 0.50 -27.25 5.15
CA ALA A 247 1.24 -26.06 5.60
C ALA A 247 0.65 -25.45 6.88
N LEU A 248 -0.69 -25.34 6.95
CA LEU A 248 -1.37 -24.72 8.08
C LEU A 248 -1.27 -25.55 9.37
N ALA A 249 -1.09 -26.87 9.28
CA ALA A 249 -0.81 -27.71 10.44
C ALA A 249 0.53 -27.39 11.11
N PHE A 250 1.52 -26.91 10.35
CA PHE A 250 2.82 -26.51 10.87
C PHE A 250 2.81 -25.12 11.54
N CYS A 251 1.74 -24.32 11.36
CA CYS A 251 1.63 -23.02 12.03
C CYS A 251 1.67 -23.12 13.55
N ARG A 252 1.29 -24.28 14.14
CA ARG A 252 1.41 -24.54 15.59
C ARG A 252 2.84 -24.43 16.12
N ASP A 253 3.81 -24.71 15.26
CA ASP A 253 5.24 -24.69 15.60
C ASP A 253 5.81 -23.27 15.47
N ILE A 254 5.11 -22.37 14.76
CA ILE A 254 5.46 -20.95 14.59
C ILE A 254 4.69 -20.11 15.62
N ARG A 255 5.03 -20.27 16.90
CA ARG A 255 4.21 -19.85 18.06
C ARG A 255 3.92 -18.35 18.18
N ARG A 256 4.65 -17.48 17.49
CA ARG A 256 4.44 -16.03 17.50
C ARG A 256 3.66 -15.52 16.29
N LEU A 257 3.29 -16.40 15.36
CA LEU A 257 2.58 -16.03 14.16
C LEU A 257 1.24 -15.37 14.50
N SER A 258 1.10 -14.12 14.09
CA SER A 258 -0.11 -13.31 14.26
C SER A 258 -0.72 -12.85 12.94
N VAL A 259 0.07 -12.85 11.86
CA VAL A 259 -0.41 -12.52 10.52
C VAL A 259 0.03 -13.60 9.55
N ILE A 260 -0.91 -14.16 8.80
CA ILE A 260 -0.63 -15.10 7.72
C ILE A 260 -1.43 -14.75 6.46
N ASP A 261 -0.75 -14.78 5.33
CA ASP A 261 -1.35 -14.65 4.01
C ASP A 261 -1.13 -15.95 3.23
N VAL A 262 -2.21 -16.64 2.86
CA VAL A 262 -2.20 -17.85 2.02
C VAL A 262 -3.05 -17.64 0.76
N SER A 263 -3.19 -16.39 0.32
CA SER A 263 -4.02 -16.03 -0.84
C SER A 263 -3.59 -16.80 -2.09
N ARG A 264 -4.56 -17.18 -2.93
CA ARG A 264 -4.34 -17.87 -4.21
C ARG A 264 -3.49 -19.15 -4.08
N SER A 265 -3.56 -19.81 -2.93
CA SER A 265 -2.95 -21.12 -2.67
C SER A 265 -3.97 -22.26 -2.81
N LYS A 266 -3.57 -23.49 -2.42
CA LYS A 266 -4.42 -24.68 -2.44
C LYS A 266 -5.13 -24.93 -1.11
N VAL A 267 -5.07 -23.99 -0.15
CA VAL A 267 -5.76 -24.10 1.14
C VAL A 267 -7.28 -24.25 0.95
N SER A 268 -7.85 -25.16 1.74
CA SER A 268 -9.26 -25.52 1.84
C SER A 268 -9.76 -25.41 3.29
N ASP A 269 -11.02 -25.81 3.53
CA ASP A 269 -11.63 -25.80 4.86
C ASP A 269 -10.86 -26.69 5.86
N ALA A 270 -10.23 -27.77 5.39
CA ALA A 270 -9.42 -28.65 6.25
C ALA A 270 -8.17 -27.92 6.80
N GLY A 271 -7.53 -27.08 5.99
CA GLY A 271 -6.41 -26.26 6.42
C GLY A 271 -6.82 -25.24 7.48
N LEU A 272 -8.02 -24.66 7.34
CA LEU A 272 -8.57 -23.73 8.34
C LEU A 272 -8.87 -24.41 9.66
N ALA A 273 -9.30 -25.67 9.66
CA ALA A 273 -9.47 -26.43 10.90
C ALA A 273 -8.15 -26.54 11.67
N PHE A 274 -7.05 -26.89 10.98
CA PHE A 274 -5.72 -26.93 11.59
C PHE A 274 -5.28 -25.56 12.11
N LEU A 275 -5.50 -24.50 11.33
CA LEU A 275 -5.12 -23.14 11.74
C LEU A 275 -5.88 -22.68 12.99
N ALA A 276 -7.18 -22.98 13.05
CA ALA A 276 -8.05 -22.66 14.19
C ALA A 276 -7.65 -23.42 15.46
N ASP A 277 -7.13 -24.65 15.34
CA ASP A 277 -6.60 -25.42 16.48
C ASP A 277 -5.19 -24.95 16.88
N ALA A 278 -4.42 -24.42 15.94
CA ALA A 278 -3.02 -24.07 16.11
C ALA A 278 -2.76 -22.66 16.65
N SER A 279 -3.68 -21.72 16.48
CA SER A 279 -3.44 -20.31 16.79
C SER A 279 -4.53 -19.68 17.66
N ASP A 280 -4.11 -19.11 18.78
CA ASP A 280 -4.91 -18.26 19.67
C ASP A 280 -4.57 -16.75 19.54
N ARG A 281 -3.65 -16.41 18.62
CA ARG A 281 -3.03 -15.08 18.48
C ARG A 281 -3.21 -14.45 17.11
N LEU A 282 -3.76 -15.16 16.15
CA LEU A 282 -3.91 -14.65 14.79
C LEU A 282 -4.80 -13.40 14.79
N THR A 283 -4.25 -12.28 14.35
CA THR A 283 -4.93 -10.99 14.20
C THR A 283 -5.18 -10.64 12.73
N GLY A 284 -4.41 -11.22 11.79
CA GLY A 284 -4.58 -11.01 10.35
C GLY A 284 -4.54 -12.32 9.58
N LEU A 285 -5.56 -12.54 8.75
CA LEU A 285 -5.68 -13.71 7.89
C LEU A 285 -6.12 -13.29 6.49
N SER A 286 -5.33 -13.61 5.47
CA SER A 286 -5.74 -13.49 4.07
C SER A 286 -5.92 -14.86 3.44
N LEU A 287 -7.12 -15.07 2.90
CA LEU A 287 -7.58 -16.27 2.21
C LEU A 287 -8.05 -15.92 0.79
N ALA A 288 -7.70 -14.74 0.28
CA ALA A 288 -8.18 -14.25 -1.00
C ALA A 288 -7.88 -15.24 -2.12
N GLY A 289 -8.89 -15.59 -2.93
CA GLY A 289 -8.76 -16.52 -4.05
C GLY A 289 -8.39 -17.96 -3.67
N THR A 290 -8.59 -18.38 -2.42
CA THR A 290 -8.45 -19.78 -1.98
C THR A 290 -9.72 -20.60 -2.29
N ARG A 291 -9.73 -21.88 -1.90
CA ARG A 291 -10.82 -22.84 -2.15
C ARG A 291 -11.72 -23.09 -0.95
N ILE A 292 -11.74 -22.17 0.00
CA ILE A 292 -12.57 -22.27 1.20
C ILE A 292 -14.06 -22.12 0.85
N THR A 293 -14.91 -22.68 1.68
CA THR A 293 -16.37 -22.61 1.59
C THR A 293 -16.99 -22.06 2.87
N ASP A 294 -18.32 -21.99 2.92
CA ASP A 294 -19.07 -21.66 4.14
C ASP A 294 -18.64 -22.51 5.35
N ALA A 295 -18.30 -23.79 5.14
CA ALA A 295 -17.83 -24.67 6.21
C ALA A 295 -16.48 -24.21 6.80
N GLY A 296 -15.59 -23.67 5.96
CA GLY A 296 -14.33 -23.08 6.40
C GLY A 296 -14.52 -21.86 7.30
N LEU A 297 -15.55 -21.04 7.05
CA LEU A 297 -15.84 -19.87 7.88
C LEU A 297 -16.22 -20.25 9.32
N ALA A 298 -16.81 -21.44 9.53
CA ALA A 298 -17.06 -21.94 10.88
C ALA A 298 -15.76 -22.17 11.67
N HIS A 299 -14.66 -22.55 11.01
CA HIS A 299 -13.34 -22.65 11.64
C HIS A 299 -12.73 -21.26 11.88
N VAL A 300 -12.89 -20.33 10.94
CA VAL A 300 -12.41 -18.94 11.10
C VAL A 300 -13.05 -18.28 12.33
N ALA A 301 -14.33 -18.54 12.61
CA ALA A 301 -15.03 -18.01 13.80
C ALA A 301 -14.39 -18.37 15.14
N ARG A 302 -13.51 -19.39 15.18
CA ARG A 302 -12.77 -19.80 16.38
C ARG A 302 -11.53 -18.96 16.64
N LEU A 303 -11.08 -18.18 15.65
CA LEU A 303 -9.92 -17.29 15.75
C LEU A 303 -10.30 -15.98 16.48
N ALA A 304 -10.53 -16.07 17.79
CA ALA A 304 -11.15 -15.00 18.59
C ALA A 304 -10.36 -13.67 18.63
N LYS A 305 -9.08 -13.66 18.23
CA LYS A 305 -8.23 -12.46 18.13
C LYS A 305 -8.18 -11.85 16.73
N LEU A 306 -8.91 -12.41 15.78
CA LEU A 306 -8.86 -11.97 14.39
C LEU A 306 -9.45 -10.56 14.24
N GLU A 307 -8.62 -9.62 13.79
CA GLU A 307 -8.98 -8.23 13.56
C GLU A 307 -9.18 -7.93 12.08
N ARG A 308 -8.45 -8.64 11.20
CA ARG A 308 -8.42 -8.42 9.76
C ARG A 308 -8.59 -9.73 9.01
N LEU A 309 -9.62 -9.81 8.19
CA LEU A 309 -9.94 -10.97 7.36
C LEU A 309 -10.13 -10.54 5.90
N ASP A 310 -9.37 -11.15 5.00
CA ASP A 310 -9.52 -10.96 3.56
C ASP A 310 -9.98 -12.25 2.88
N LEU A 311 -11.17 -12.20 2.28
CA LEU A 311 -11.83 -13.29 1.57
C LEU A 311 -12.02 -12.95 0.08
N ALA A 312 -11.32 -11.93 -0.44
CA ALA A 312 -11.55 -11.45 -1.79
C ALA A 312 -11.44 -12.57 -2.84
N GLY A 313 -12.42 -12.66 -3.75
CA GLY A 313 -12.45 -13.62 -4.85
C GLY A 313 -12.65 -15.07 -4.44
N VAL A 314 -12.99 -15.36 -3.16
CA VAL A 314 -13.34 -16.71 -2.73
C VAL A 314 -14.73 -17.07 -3.25
N ARG A 315 -14.78 -18.05 -4.17
CA ARG A 315 -16.02 -18.42 -4.88
C ARG A 315 -16.90 -19.41 -4.14
N GLY A 316 -16.37 -20.07 -3.11
CA GLY A 316 -17.07 -21.10 -2.33
C GLY A 316 -17.91 -20.55 -1.17
N ILE A 317 -17.86 -19.24 -0.92
CA ILE A 317 -18.62 -18.57 0.13
C ILE A 317 -19.91 -17.98 -0.43
N GLY A 318 -21.01 -18.22 0.28
CA GLY A 318 -22.32 -17.62 0.07
C GLY A 318 -22.85 -16.92 1.32
N ASP A 319 -24.09 -16.44 1.25
CA ASP A 319 -24.74 -15.72 2.36
C ASP A 319 -24.80 -16.56 3.64
N GLY A 320 -24.98 -17.88 3.51
CA GLY A 320 -25.06 -18.82 4.63
C GLY A 320 -23.80 -18.88 5.48
N GLY A 321 -22.61 -18.74 4.89
CA GLY A 321 -21.34 -18.78 5.61
C GLY A 321 -21.06 -17.51 6.43
N LEU A 322 -21.57 -16.36 6.02
CA LEU A 322 -21.26 -15.07 6.67
C LEU A 322 -21.85 -14.95 8.08
N VAL A 323 -22.80 -15.82 8.46
CA VAL A 323 -23.31 -15.90 9.84
C VAL A 323 -22.20 -16.21 10.85
N HIS A 324 -21.14 -16.92 10.44
CA HIS A 324 -20.02 -17.23 11.32
C HIS A 324 -19.16 -16.01 11.65
N LEU A 325 -19.11 -15.02 10.76
CA LEU A 325 -18.28 -13.83 10.97
C LEU A 325 -18.83 -12.91 12.07
N SER A 326 -20.14 -12.96 12.35
CA SER A 326 -20.74 -12.19 13.45
C SER A 326 -20.27 -12.64 14.83
N GLN A 327 -19.63 -13.80 14.92
CA GLN A 327 -19.11 -14.36 16.17
C GLN A 327 -17.71 -13.85 16.53
N LEU A 328 -17.03 -13.16 15.60
CA LEU A 328 -15.67 -12.66 15.81
C LEU A 328 -15.69 -11.32 16.57
N PRO A 329 -15.27 -11.28 17.85
CA PRO A 329 -15.45 -10.09 18.69
C PRO A 329 -14.52 -8.92 18.33
N GLU A 330 -13.34 -9.26 17.80
CA GLU A 330 -12.30 -8.28 17.47
C GLU A 330 -12.26 -7.90 15.99
N LEU A 331 -13.10 -8.48 15.13
CA LEU A 331 -13.05 -8.21 13.70
C LEU A 331 -13.35 -6.73 13.41
N ARG A 332 -12.39 -6.05 12.77
CA ARG A 332 -12.44 -4.62 12.41
C ARG A 332 -12.38 -4.42 10.90
N GLU A 333 -11.69 -5.28 10.17
CA GLU A 333 -11.54 -5.14 8.72
C GLU A 333 -11.96 -6.43 8.03
N LEU A 334 -12.89 -6.30 7.10
CA LEU A 334 -13.42 -7.40 6.30
C LEU A 334 -13.38 -7.04 4.83
N SER A 335 -12.74 -7.88 4.02
CA SER A 335 -12.80 -7.82 2.56
C SER A 335 -13.54 -9.04 2.03
N LEU A 336 -14.59 -8.78 1.26
CA LEU A 336 -15.46 -9.74 0.57
C LEU A 336 -15.54 -9.42 -0.94
N ARG A 337 -14.59 -8.63 -1.46
CA ARG A 337 -14.58 -8.21 -2.88
C ARG A 337 -14.66 -9.43 -3.80
N GLY A 338 -15.54 -9.44 -4.80
CA GLY A 338 -15.67 -10.55 -5.74
C GLY A 338 -16.26 -11.84 -5.14
N VAL A 339 -16.80 -11.81 -3.92
CA VAL A 339 -17.50 -12.95 -3.30
C VAL A 339 -18.97 -12.94 -3.71
N ARG A 340 -19.55 -14.13 -3.92
CA ARG A 340 -20.93 -14.30 -4.40
C ARG A 340 -21.99 -14.18 -3.29
N ILE A 341 -21.96 -13.06 -2.57
CA ILE A 341 -22.92 -12.72 -1.50
C ILE A 341 -23.82 -11.55 -1.89
N GLY A 342 -24.98 -11.47 -1.23
CA GLY A 342 -25.96 -10.41 -1.38
C GLY A 342 -26.44 -9.86 -0.02
N ASP A 343 -27.61 -9.24 -0.03
CA ASP A 343 -28.14 -8.51 1.14
C ASP A 343 -28.32 -9.39 2.37
N ALA A 344 -28.73 -10.65 2.19
CA ALA A 344 -28.93 -11.59 3.29
C ALA A 344 -27.60 -11.93 4.01
N GLY A 345 -26.52 -12.10 3.25
CA GLY A 345 -25.19 -12.33 3.81
C GLY A 345 -24.67 -11.11 4.55
N VAL A 346 -24.89 -9.91 4.02
CA VAL A 346 -24.49 -8.67 4.71
C VAL A 346 -25.25 -8.44 6.01
N ALA A 347 -26.55 -8.74 6.01
CA ALA A 347 -27.40 -8.60 7.19
C ALA A 347 -26.92 -9.47 8.38
N SER A 348 -26.24 -10.60 8.12
CA SER A 348 -25.80 -11.52 9.18
C SER A 348 -24.74 -10.93 10.11
N PHE A 349 -23.96 -9.94 9.65
CA PHE A 349 -22.90 -9.29 10.44
C PHE A 349 -23.17 -7.80 10.69
N ALA A 350 -24.41 -7.32 10.51
CA ALA A 350 -24.79 -5.92 10.72
C ALA A 350 -24.64 -5.40 12.16
N ASN A 351 -24.42 -6.29 13.14
CA ASN A 351 -24.14 -5.95 14.54
C ASN A 351 -22.65 -6.00 14.88
N ALA A 352 -21.78 -6.33 13.92
CA ALA A 352 -20.35 -6.39 14.14
C ALA A 352 -19.75 -4.99 14.38
N ARG A 353 -18.53 -4.95 14.92
CA ARG A 353 -17.78 -3.70 15.16
C ARG A 353 -16.77 -3.43 14.05
N LEU A 354 -17.20 -3.67 12.80
CA LEU A 354 -16.39 -3.45 11.60
C LEU A 354 -16.13 -1.96 11.41
N ARG A 355 -14.88 -1.63 11.11
CA ARG A 355 -14.40 -0.30 10.75
C ARG A 355 -14.19 -0.14 9.26
N LYS A 356 -13.77 -1.22 8.58
CA LYS A 356 -13.55 -1.26 7.15
C LYS A 356 -14.26 -2.47 6.55
N VAL A 357 -15.07 -2.22 5.53
CA VAL A 357 -15.74 -3.27 4.77
C VAL A 357 -15.50 -3.01 3.27
N ASP A 358 -14.98 -4.01 2.56
CA ASP A 358 -14.87 -4.01 1.10
C ASP A 358 -15.83 -5.06 0.53
N LEU A 359 -16.81 -4.58 -0.23
CA LEU A 359 -17.87 -5.36 -0.89
C LEU A 359 -17.85 -5.16 -2.41
N GLY A 360 -16.74 -4.68 -2.98
CA GLY A 360 -16.71 -4.41 -4.41
C GLY A 360 -16.92 -5.68 -5.24
N ASP A 361 -17.55 -5.60 -6.41
CA ASP A 361 -17.85 -6.76 -7.27
C ASP A 361 -18.63 -7.85 -6.50
N THR A 362 -19.67 -7.45 -5.76
CA THR A 362 -20.60 -8.36 -5.08
C THR A 362 -22.04 -8.10 -5.54
N ARG A 363 -23.00 -8.93 -5.10
CA ARG A 363 -24.42 -8.77 -5.46
C ARG A 363 -25.21 -8.00 -4.40
N VAL A 364 -24.52 -7.25 -3.54
CA VAL A 364 -25.15 -6.42 -2.51
C VAL A 364 -25.95 -5.31 -3.18
N GLY A 365 -27.16 -5.10 -2.69
CA GLY A 365 -28.08 -4.03 -3.09
C GLY A 365 -28.45 -3.15 -1.90
N ASP A 366 -29.53 -2.38 -2.08
CA ASP A 366 -29.90 -1.35 -1.11
C ASP A 366 -30.26 -1.91 0.28
N VAL A 367 -30.83 -3.11 0.35
CA VAL A 367 -31.21 -3.73 1.65
C VAL A 367 -29.97 -4.07 2.47
N GLY A 368 -28.90 -4.56 1.84
CA GLY A 368 -27.64 -4.84 2.51
C GLY A 368 -26.97 -3.57 3.01
N VAL A 369 -26.97 -2.50 2.21
CA VAL A 369 -26.41 -1.20 2.62
C VAL A 369 -27.20 -0.57 3.79
N ILE A 370 -28.52 -0.70 3.80
CA ILE A 370 -29.36 -0.30 4.96
C ILE A 370 -28.91 -1.01 6.23
N ALA A 371 -28.52 -2.29 6.15
CA ALA A 371 -28.01 -3.02 7.29
C ALA A 371 -26.60 -2.52 7.71
N LEU A 372 -25.71 -2.26 6.74
CA LEU A 372 -24.35 -1.75 7.01
C LEU A 372 -24.34 -0.36 7.62
N ALA A 373 -25.29 0.51 7.26
CA ALA A 373 -25.40 1.86 7.80
C ALA A 373 -25.56 1.87 9.34
N LYS A 374 -26.02 0.75 9.92
CA LYS A 374 -26.19 0.57 11.38
C LYS A 374 -24.91 0.16 12.11
N LEU A 375 -23.83 -0.17 11.39
CA LEU A 375 -22.57 -0.57 12.00
C LEU A 375 -21.97 0.61 12.78
N PRO A 376 -21.82 0.51 14.11
CA PRO A 376 -21.53 1.68 14.97
C PRO A 376 -20.09 2.19 14.82
N ALA A 377 -19.22 1.40 14.20
CA ALA A 377 -17.80 1.71 14.06
C ALA A 377 -17.36 1.88 12.60
N LEU A 378 -18.28 1.86 11.63
CA LEU A 378 -17.97 1.87 10.20
C LEU A 378 -17.33 3.20 9.81
N ARG A 379 -16.12 3.13 9.25
CA ARG A 379 -15.32 4.28 8.81
C ARG A 379 -14.98 4.23 7.34
N GLN A 380 -14.86 3.04 6.76
CA GLN A 380 -14.51 2.85 5.36
C GLN A 380 -15.40 1.80 4.73
N LEU A 381 -16.04 2.17 3.63
CA LEU A 381 -16.92 1.29 2.88
C LEU A 381 -16.56 1.37 1.38
N ASP A 382 -16.25 0.23 0.79
CA ASP A 382 -16.07 0.05 -0.65
C ASP A 382 -17.24 -0.78 -1.19
N LEU A 383 -17.98 -0.19 -2.14
CA LEU A 383 -19.15 -0.76 -2.83
C LEU A 383 -18.94 -0.75 -4.35
N THR A 384 -17.69 -0.70 -4.84
CA THR A 384 -17.40 -0.65 -6.27
C THR A 384 -18.15 -1.73 -7.04
N ASP A 385 -18.81 -1.41 -8.14
CA ASP A 385 -19.50 -2.38 -9.00
C ASP A 385 -20.48 -3.28 -8.21
N THR A 386 -21.42 -2.63 -7.48
CA THR A 386 -22.51 -3.30 -6.75
C THR A 386 -23.87 -2.86 -7.29
N ALA A 387 -24.94 -3.57 -6.90
CA ALA A 387 -26.29 -3.37 -7.43
C ALA A 387 -27.08 -2.24 -6.74
N ILE A 388 -26.40 -1.32 -6.06
CA ILE A 388 -26.97 -0.25 -5.24
C ILE A 388 -27.56 0.89 -6.09
N THR A 389 -28.47 1.66 -5.49
CA THR A 389 -29.11 2.82 -6.10
C THR A 389 -29.05 4.04 -5.18
N ASP A 390 -29.66 5.16 -5.59
CA ASP A 390 -29.81 6.36 -4.74
C ASP A 390 -30.50 6.08 -3.39
N ALA A 391 -31.25 4.98 -3.27
CA ALA A 391 -31.85 4.58 -1.99
C ALA A 391 -30.79 4.22 -0.94
N SER A 392 -29.69 3.55 -1.34
CA SER A 392 -28.56 3.24 -0.45
C SER A 392 -27.93 4.49 0.17
N LEU A 393 -27.77 5.56 -0.61
CA LEU A 393 -27.11 6.79 -0.14
C LEU A 393 -27.91 7.51 0.95
N ARG A 394 -29.24 7.40 0.93
CA ARG A 394 -30.11 7.92 2.00
C ARG A 394 -29.85 7.25 3.33
N SER A 395 -29.62 5.94 3.33
CA SER A 395 -29.32 5.20 4.56
C SER A 395 -27.88 5.39 5.01
N LEU A 396 -26.92 5.49 4.07
CA LEU A 396 -25.53 5.81 4.43
C LEU A 396 -25.38 7.18 5.08
N ALA A 397 -26.32 8.11 4.87
CA ALA A 397 -26.36 9.40 5.57
C ALA A 397 -26.45 9.26 7.11
N GLU A 398 -26.93 8.10 7.61
CA GLU A 398 -27.01 7.79 9.04
C GLU A 398 -25.67 7.28 9.62
N ALA A 399 -24.75 6.83 8.76
CA ALA A 399 -23.42 6.34 9.15
C ALA A 399 -22.44 7.52 9.37
N THR A 400 -22.71 8.35 10.36
CA THR A 400 -22.01 9.64 10.59
C THR A 400 -20.51 9.52 10.91
N ALA A 401 -20.05 8.33 11.30
CA ALA A 401 -18.63 8.03 11.51
C ALA A 401 -17.86 7.68 10.21
N LEU A 402 -18.54 7.64 9.06
CA LEU A 402 -17.96 7.27 7.78
C LEU A 402 -16.96 8.33 7.30
N ARG A 403 -15.74 7.88 6.99
CA ARG A 403 -14.61 8.71 6.55
C ARG A 403 -14.21 8.47 5.11
N ARG A 404 -14.45 7.26 4.60
CA ARG A 404 -14.19 6.90 3.20
C ARG A 404 -15.35 6.12 2.62
N LEU A 405 -15.81 6.55 1.46
CA LEU A 405 -16.84 5.89 0.67
C LEU A 405 -16.36 5.74 -0.77
N VAL A 406 -16.35 4.51 -1.28
CA VAL A 406 -16.02 4.18 -2.68
C VAL A 406 -17.26 3.61 -3.34
N LEU A 407 -17.71 4.24 -4.42
CA LEU A 407 -18.93 3.94 -5.17
C LEU A 407 -18.62 3.76 -6.66
N ASP A 408 -17.38 3.40 -6.99
CA ASP A 408 -16.95 3.33 -8.37
C ASP A 408 -17.79 2.32 -9.16
N GLU A 409 -18.04 2.57 -10.44
CA GLU A 409 -18.81 1.70 -11.34
C GLU A 409 -20.25 1.41 -10.86
N CYS A 410 -20.78 2.15 -9.87
CA CYS A 410 -22.16 2.05 -9.41
C CYS A 410 -23.09 2.82 -10.36
N GLY A 411 -23.33 2.28 -11.55
CA GLY A 411 -24.01 2.98 -12.65
C GLY A 411 -25.44 3.45 -12.37
N LYS A 412 -26.09 2.96 -11.31
CA LYS A 412 -27.45 3.35 -10.89
C LYS A 412 -27.48 4.49 -9.85
N ILE A 413 -26.32 5.03 -9.47
CA ILE A 413 -26.23 6.24 -8.66
C ILE A 413 -26.30 7.46 -9.57
N SER A 414 -27.16 8.40 -9.20
CA SER A 414 -27.39 9.65 -9.93
C SER A 414 -27.10 10.89 -9.07
N ASP A 415 -27.13 12.06 -9.71
CA ASP A 415 -27.00 13.36 -9.05
C ASP A 415 -27.97 13.53 -7.87
N SER A 416 -29.16 12.91 -7.95
CA SER A 416 -30.17 13.01 -6.89
C SER A 416 -29.77 12.25 -5.62
N GLY A 417 -29.05 11.14 -5.73
CA GLY A 417 -28.59 10.36 -4.59
C GLY A 417 -27.55 11.09 -3.75
N LEU A 418 -26.65 11.86 -4.40
CA LEU A 418 -25.57 12.60 -3.72
C LEU A 418 -26.06 13.66 -2.73
N ALA A 419 -27.28 14.18 -2.91
CA ALA A 419 -27.88 15.12 -1.97
C ALA A 419 -27.92 14.59 -0.53
N SER A 420 -28.04 13.25 -0.37
CA SER A 420 -28.08 12.59 0.94
C SER A 420 -26.74 12.57 1.65
N LEU A 421 -25.62 12.60 0.92
CA LEU A 421 -24.29 12.50 1.52
C LEU A 421 -23.82 13.78 2.21
N ARG A 422 -24.50 14.91 1.96
CA ARG A 422 -24.20 16.24 2.53
C ARG A 422 -24.13 16.27 4.05
N THR A 423 -24.75 15.31 4.71
CA THR A 423 -24.87 15.23 6.17
C THR A 423 -23.74 14.45 6.82
N LEU A 424 -22.77 13.91 6.06
CA LEU A 424 -21.63 13.15 6.60
C LEU A 424 -20.50 14.10 7.00
N PRO A 425 -20.34 14.44 8.29
CA PRO A 425 -19.45 15.52 8.71
C PRO A 425 -17.97 15.11 8.70
N GLU A 426 -17.68 13.80 8.80
CA GLU A 426 -16.32 13.26 8.84
C GLU A 426 -15.83 12.70 7.49
N LEU A 427 -16.60 12.87 6.40
CA LEU A 427 -16.22 12.27 5.13
C LEU A 427 -14.96 12.95 4.56
N GLN A 428 -13.88 12.16 4.46
CA GLN A 428 -12.54 12.61 4.04
C GLN A 428 -12.17 12.10 2.65
N GLY A 429 -12.73 10.98 2.22
CA GLY A 429 -12.49 10.39 0.91
C GLY A 429 -13.79 9.95 0.24
N LEU A 430 -14.01 10.37 -1.00
CA LEU A 430 -15.15 9.97 -1.82
C LEU A 430 -14.66 9.58 -3.21
N SER A 431 -15.04 8.39 -3.67
CA SER A 431 -14.75 7.90 -5.02
C SER A 431 -16.06 7.61 -5.74
N LEU A 432 -16.23 8.21 -6.92
CA LEU A 432 -17.42 8.13 -7.76
C LEU A 432 -17.04 7.76 -9.21
N ALA A 433 -15.88 7.12 -9.41
CA ALA A 433 -15.37 6.90 -10.76
C ALA A 433 -16.29 5.95 -11.56
N GLY A 434 -16.53 6.19 -12.84
CA GLY A 434 -17.42 5.34 -13.65
C GLY A 434 -18.90 5.41 -13.26
N THR A 435 -19.34 6.45 -12.54
CA THR A 435 -20.74 6.66 -12.19
C THR A 435 -21.44 7.65 -13.13
N SER A 436 -22.77 7.74 -13.05
CA SER A 436 -23.58 8.67 -13.87
C SER A 436 -23.65 10.09 -13.28
N ILE A 437 -22.65 10.52 -12.52
CA ILE A 437 -22.63 11.83 -11.86
C ILE A 437 -22.24 12.94 -12.83
N GLY A 438 -22.99 14.04 -12.80
CA GLY A 438 -22.78 15.26 -13.56
C GLY A 438 -22.61 16.49 -12.67
N ASP A 439 -22.59 17.67 -13.32
CA ASP A 439 -22.35 18.95 -12.65
C ASP A 439 -23.36 19.24 -11.51
N ALA A 440 -24.62 18.81 -11.67
CA ALA A 440 -25.65 19.01 -10.65
C ALA A 440 -25.44 18.13 -9.41
N GLY A 441 -24.88 16.93 -9.58
CA GLY A 441 -24.44 16.05 -8.50
C GLY A 441 -23.23 16.62 -7.78
N LEU A 442 -22.25 17.15 -8.53
CA LEU A 442 -21.07 17.80 -7.94
C LEU A 442 -21.44 19.04 -7.10
N ALA A 443 -22.47 19.79 -7.51
CA ALA A 443 -23.04 20.88 -6.72
C ALA A 443 -23.57 20.43 -5.34
N GLN A 444 -23.87 19.13 -5.17
CA GLN A 444 -24.27 18.57 -3.89
C GLN A 444 -23.11 18.43 -2.91
N LEU A 445 -21.88 18.28 -3.37
CA LEU A 445 -20.72 17.94 -2.53
C LEU A 445 -20.04 19.15 -1.87
N LYS A 446 -20.42 20.38 -2.22
CA LYS A 446 -19.79 21.62 -1.72
C LYS A 446 -19.77 21.79 -0.20
N THR A 447 -20.63 21.07 0.53
CA THR A 447 -20.71 21.13 2.00
C THR A 447 -19.75 20.17 2.69
N LEU A 448 -19.13 19.24 1.94
CA LEU A 448 -18.22 18.22 2.48
C LEU A 448 -16.81 18.78 2.60
N THR A 449 -16.65 19.85 3.36
CA THR A 449 -15.39 20.61 3.50
C THR A 449 -14.29 19.85 4.25
N ALA A 450 -14.58 18.65 4.78
CA ALA A 450 -13.58 17.71 5.30
C ALA A 450 -12.93 16.83 4.22
N LEU A 451 -13.40 16.87 2.97
CA LEU A 451 -12.87 16.04 1.88
C LEU A 451 -11.42 16.38 1.55
N THR A 452 -10.57 15.37 1.64
CA THR A 452 -9.15 15.41 1.27
C THR A 452 -8.85 14.67 -0.02
N ALA A 453 -9.71 13.74 -0.42
CA ALA A 453 -9.57 12.94 -1.63
C ALA A 453 -10.93 12.82 -2.34
N LEU A 454 -10.98 13.17 -3.62
CA LEU A 454 -12.17 13.06 -4.46
C LEU A 454 -11.80 12.46 -5.82
N ASP A 455 -12.35 11.28 -6.14
CA ASP A 455 -12.27 10.70 -7.49
C ASP A 455 -13.58 10.92 -8.23
N LEU A 456 -13.48 11.49 -9.43
CA LEU A 456 -14.57 11.71 -10.37
C LEU A 456 -14.21 11.15 -11.75
N GLY A 457 -13.23 10.25 -11.85
CA GLY A 457 -12.77 9.68 -13.11
C GLY A 457 -13.92 9.03 -13.91
N ASP A 458 -13.95 9.25 -15.22
CA ASP A 458 -14.98 8.68 -16.12
C ASP A 458 -16.42 8.99 -15.66
N THR A 459 -16.70 10.27 -15.43
CA THR A 459 -18.05 10.78 -15.12
C THR A 459 -18.47 11.84 -16.14
N ALA A 460 -19.58 12.53 -15.90
CA ALA A 460 -20.13 13.54 -16.81
C ALA A 460 -19.75 14.99 -16.42
N ILE A 461 -18.65 15.20 -15.70
CA ILE A 461 -18.25 16.52 -15.20
C ILE A 461 -17.68 17.41 -16.31
N THR A 462 -18.10 18.67 -16.29
CA THR A 462 -17.61 19.75 -17.16
C THR A 462 -17.00 20.89 -16.35
N ASP A 463 -16.53 21.93 -17.03
CA ASP A 463 -16.02 23.13 -16.38
C ASP A 463 -17.06 23.82 -15.48
N ALA A 464 -18.36 23.67 -15.80
CA ALA A 464 -19.43 24.22 -14.98
C ALA A 464 -19.50 23.51 -13.62
N GLY A 465 -19.31 22.19 -13.57
CA GLY A 465 -19.28 21.43 -12.33
C GLY A 465 -18.08 21.78 -11.45
N MET A 466 -16.91 22.01 -12.07
CA MET A 466 -15.68 22.38 -11.35
C MET A 466 -15.82 23.67 -10.54
N ALA A 467 -16.67 24.60 -10.96
CA ALA A 467 -16.96 25.82 -10.21
C ALA A 467 -17.55 25.56 -8.81
N HIS A 468 -18.13 24.38 -8.57
CA HIS A 468 -18.70 23.99 -7.27
C HIS A 468 -17.67 23.47 -6.26
N LEU A 469 -16.43 23.20 -6.68
CA LEU A 469 -15.38 22.64 -5.81
C LEU A 469 -14.57 23.67 -5.04
N LYS A 470 -14.76 24.97 -5.31
CA LYS A 470 -13.96 26.07 -4.71
C LYS A 470 -13.96 26.12 -3.17
N GLU A 471 -14.99 25.55 -2.54
CA GLU A 471 -15.11 25.48 -1.08
C GLU A 471 -14.34 24.30 -0.46
N LEU A 472 -13.95 23.30 -1.26
CA LEU A 472 -13.24 22.09 -0.81
C LEU A 472 -11.73 22.31 -0.72
N ARG A 473 -11.31 23.33 0.03
CA ARG A 473 -9.91 23.77 0.14
C ARG A 473 -8.99 22.78 0.86
N THR A 474 -9.58 21.77 1.50
CA THR A 474 -8.90 20.66 2.17
C THR A 474 -8.49 19.54 1.22
N LEU A 475 -8.91 19.59 -0.05
CA LEU A 475 -8.54 18.61 -1.07
C LEU A 475 -7.02 18.55 -1.26
N VAL A 476 -6.49 17.33 -1.15
CA VAL A 476 -5.10 16.97 -1.39
C VAL A 476 -4.98 16.18 -2.70
N TRP A 477 -6.00 15.37 -3.03
CA TRP A 477 -6.05 14.57 -4.25
C TRP A 477 -7.37 14.75 -4.98
N LEU A 478 -7.29 15.00 -6.29
CA LEU A 478 -8.45 15.14 -7.18
C LEU A 478 -8.25 14.33 -8.46
N GLY A 479 -9.14 13.37 -8.71
CA GLY A 479 -9.20 12.60 -9.95
C GLY A 479 -10.26 13.14 -10.91
N LEU A 480 -9.86 13.55 -12.12
CA LEU A 480 -10.77 14.04 -13.18
C LEU A 480 -10.57 13.28 -14.49
N ARG A 481 -9.87 12.15 -14.46
CA ARG A 481 -9.55 11.37 -15.66
C ARG A 481 -10.80 11.12 -16.51
N ALA A 482 -10.68 11.17 -17.83
CA ALA A 482 -11.76 10.88 -18.78
C ALA A 482 -13.03 11.75 -18.63
N ASN A 483 -12.92 12.95 -18.05
CA ASN A 483 -14.01 13.94 -18.02
C ASN A 483 -13.94 14.93 -19.19
N ARG A 484 -14.97 15.77 -19.30
CA ARG A 484 -15.08 16.83 -20.32
C ARG A 484 -14.56 18.19 -19.85
N VAL A 485 -13.83 18.22 -18.74
CA VAL A 485 -13.17 19.42 -18.17
C VAL A 485 -12.04 19.91 -19.08
N GLY A 486 -11.90 21.24 -19.18
CA GLY A 486 -10.89 21.93 -19.99
C GLY A 486 -10.33 23.17 -19.31
N ASP A 487 -9.71 24.04 -20.11
CA ASP A 487 -8.91 25.16 -19.60
C ASP A 487 -9.69 26.17 -18.75
N ALA A 488 -11.01 26.26 -18.92
CA ALA A 488 -11.85 27.13 -18.09
C ALA A 488 -11.82 26.74 -16.61
N SER A 489 -11.53 25.46 -16.30
CA SER A 489 -11.38 24.98 -14.92
C SER A 489 -10.04 25.34 -14.27
N ALA A 490 -9.04 25.81 -15.02
CA ALA A 490 -7.71 26.12 -14.49
C ALA A 490 -7.75 27.17 -13.38
N GLY A 491 -8.66 28.14 -13.49
CA GLY A 491 -8.88 29.16 -12.46
C GLY A 491 -9.37 28.57 -11.14
N PHE A 492 -10.33 27.63 -11.19
CA PHE A 492 -10.88 26.99 -10.00
C PHE A 492 -9.87 26.07 -9.32
N VAL A 493 -9.12 25.27 -10.09
CA VAL A 493 -8.10 24.39 -9.51
C VAL A 493 -7.00 25.20 -8.82
N ARG A 494 -6.68 26.40 -9.32
CA ARG A 494 -5.73 27.32 -8.68
C ARG A 494 -6.16 27.76 -7.28
N GLU A 495 -7.46 27.78 -6.98
CA GLU A 495 -7.98 28.12 -5.65
C GLU A 495 -7.88 26.96 -4.65
N LEU A 496 -7.64 25.73 -5.12
CA LEU A 496 -7.41 24.54 -4.29
C LEU A 496 -5.97 24.47 -3.80
N THR A 497 -5.58 25.41 -2.94
CA THR A 497 -4.19 25.59 -2.46
C THR A 497 -3.64 24.38 -1.70
N GLY A 498 -4.51 23.53 -1.16
CA GLY A 498 -4.16 22.26 -0.51
C GLY A 498 -3.79 21.12 -1.48
N LEU A 499 -4.08 21.27 -2.78
CA LEU A 499 -3.97 20.18 -3.74
C LEU A 499 -2.51 19.77 -3.96
N ARG A 500 -2.26 18.47 -3.93
CA ARG A 500 -0.93 17.85 -4.10
C ARG A 500 -0.88 16.90 -5.28
N ARG A 501 -2.01 16.35 -5.70
CA ARG A 501 -2.07 15.49 -6.87
C ARG A 501 -3.39 15.66 -7.62
N LEU A 502 -3.25 15.80 -8.94
CA LEU A 502 -4.34 16.00 -9.87
C LEU A 502 -4.19 15.03 -11.05
N ASP A 503 -5.19 14.18 -11.28
CA ASP A 503 -5.24 13.33 -12.48
C ASP A 503 -6.13 13.98 -13.54
N LEU A 504 -5.51 14.44 -14.63
CA LEU A 504 -6.17 15.06 -15.79
C LEU A 504 -6.15 14.13 -17.01
N GLY A 505 -5.88 12.85 -16.83
CA GLY A 505 -5.71 11.95 -17.96
C GLY A 505 -6.94 11.90 -18.84
N ARG A 506 -6.77 11.96 -20.16
CA ARG A 506 -7.90 11.97 -21.12
C ARG A 506 -8.94 13.10 -20.87
N THR A 507 -8.52 14.26 -20.37
CA THR A 507 -9.35 15.49 -20.31
C THR A 507 -9.02 16.45 -21.46
N LYS A 508 -9.68 17.63 -21.49
CA LYS A 508 -9.41 18.69 -22.48
C LYS A 508 -8.43 19.77 -22.00
N PHE A 509 -7.75 19.57 -20.86
CA PHE A 509 -6.74 20.51 -20.38
C PHE A 509 -5.53 20.59 -21.32
N THR A 510 -5.12 21.82 -21.65
CA THR A 510 -3.89 22.08 -22.41
C THR A 510 -2.68 22.24 -21.48
N ASP A 511 -1.47 22.04 -22.01
CA ASP A 511 -0.23 22.28 -21.25
C ASP A 511 -0.10 23.74 -20.80
N LEU A 512 -0.63 24.68 -21.59
CA LEU A 512 -0.64 26.11 -21.26
C LEU A 512 -1.51 26.39 -20.03
N ALA A 513 -2.69 25.78 -19.95
CA ALA A 513 -3.56 25.89 -18.79
C ALA A 513 -2.93 25.27 -17.55
N ILE A 514 -2.29 24.10 -17.68
CA ILE A 514 -1.57 23.45 -16.57
C ILE A 514 -0.43 24.34 -16.07
N ALA A 515 0.36 24.94 -16.97
CA ALA A 515 1.43 25.87 -16.61
C ALA A 515 0.91 27.10 -15.84
N THR A 516 -0.23 27.64 -16.28
CA THR A 516 -0.88 28.80 -15.64
C THR A 516 -1.43 28.44 -14.26
N MET A 517 -2.06 27.27 -14.13
CA MET A 517 -2.60 26.76 -12.86
C MET A 517 -1.51 26.53 -11.80
N ARG A 518 -0.33 26.03 -12.21
CA ARG A 518 0.81 25.78 -11.31
C ARG A 518 1.31 27.04 -10.58
N GLN A 519 1.00 28.24 -11.08
CA GLN A 519 1.36 29.48 -10.37
C GLN A 519 0.68 29.63 -9.01
N GLY A 520 -0.49 29.00 -8.79
CA GLY A 520 -1.17 28.98 -7.47
C GLY A 520 -1.16 27.62 -6.76
N THR A 521 -0.74 26.55 -7.44
CA THR A 521 -0.60 25.19 -6.89
C THR A 521 0.75 24.56 -7.27
N PRO A 522 1.89 25.18 -6.91
CA PRO A 522 3.21 24.79 -7.43
C PRO A 522 3.65 23.38 -6.98
N MET A 523 3.09 22.89 -5.88
CA MET A 523 3.38 21.57 -5.28
C MET A 523 2.47 20.45 -5.81
N CYS A 524 1.58 20.74 -6.77
CA CYS A 524 0.66 19.74 -7.30
C CYS A 524 1.32 18.91 -8.41
N ASP A 525 1.41 17.59 -8.17
CA ASP A 525 1.78 16.61 -9.19
C ASP A 525 0.60 16.41 -10.16
N VAL A 526 0.85 16.57 -11.46
CA VAL A 526 -0.20 16.49 -12.49
C VAL A 526 0.07 15.27 -13.37
N VAL A 527 -0.87 14.33 -13.36
CA VAL A 527 -0.86 13.12 -14.20
C VAL A 527 -1.69 13.37 -15.47
N ARG A 528 -1.18 12.96 -16.64
CA ARG A 528 -1.83 13.11 -17.95
C ARG A 528 -2.09 11.77 -18.63
#